data_AF-A0A5E5QRW7-F1
#
_entry.id   AF-A0A5E5QRW7-F1
#
_cell.length_a   1.000
_cell.length_b   1.000
_cell.length_c   1.000
_cell.angle_alpha   90.00
_cell.angle_beta   90.00
_cell.angle_gamma   90.00
#
_symmetry.space_group_name_H-M   'P 1'
#
loop_
_entity.id
_entity.type
_entity.pdbx_description
1 polymer ?
#
loop_
_entity_poly.entity_id
_entity_poly.type
_entity_poly.pdbx_seq_one_letter_code
_entity_poly.pdbx_strand_id
1 'polypeptide(L)'
;ELGATPSINRVLKKAFSSIGYANSNLVNQISSALATIGQKMGELRNEIGLTSHGKSLEEIKQRNNNVDSLTREFLIDTVELVSVFLIRNFETKHLRTAHETLTDSLDYLEEEDFNESWDDSFGEFVMGDYSYPASEILFNVDKQAYVNEYKSFTEGDV
;
A
#
# COMPACT_ATOMS: atom_id res chain seq x y z
N GLU A 1 7.34 14.35 10.40
CA GLU A 1 5.91 14.69 10.51
C GLU A 1 5.47 15.65 9.40
N LEU A 2 4.17 15.70 9.11
CA LEU A 2 3.60 16.54 8.04
C LEU A 2 3.18 17.95 8.52
N GLY A 3 3.03 18.19 9.83
CA GLY A 3 2.50 19.45 10.37
C GLY A 3 0.97 19.54 10.24
N ALA A 4 0.36 20.62 10.73
CA ALA A 4 -1.10 20.77 10.82
C ALA A 4 -1.81 21.04 9.48
N THR A 5 -1.12 21.66 8.51
CA THR A 5 -1.64 21.98 7.16
C THR A 5 -0.58 21.72 6.08
N PRO A 6 -0.23 20.46 5.81
CA PRO A 6 0.77 20.13 4.81
C PRO A 6 0.30 20.47 3.41
N SER A 7 1.19 21.01 2.57
CA SER A 7 0.90 21.16 1.14
C SER A 7 0.80 19.79 0.46
N ILE A 8 -0.03 19.68 -0.59
CA ILE A 8 -0.19 18.46 -1.38
C ILE A 8 1.16 17.90 -1.84
N ASN A 9 2.08 18.76 -2.29
CA ASN A 9 3.42 18.33 -2.69
C ASN A 9 4.17 17.65 -1.54
N ARG A 10 4.09 18.19 -0.32
CA ARG A 10 4.75 17.63 0.85
C ARG A 10 4.11 16.30 1.29
N VAL A 11 2.79 16.16 1.16
CA VAL A 11 2.07 14.90 1.38
C VAL A 11 2.52 13.84 0.38
N LEU A 12 2.56 14.17 -0.91
CA LEU A 12 2.97 13.26 -1.98
C LEU A 12 4.43 12.81 -1.82
N LYS A 13 5.37 13.74 -1.56
CA LYS A 13 6.77 13.39 -1.30
C LYS A 13 6.91 12.44 -0.12
N LYS A 14 6.18 12.70 0.97
CA LYS A 14 6.16 11.82 2.14
C LYS A 14 5.63 10.44 1.78
N ALA A 15 4.56 10.36 1.00
CA ALA A 15 4.01 9.09 0.50
C ALA A 15 5.07 8.33 -0.33
N PHE A 16 5.69 8.96 -1.33
CA PHE A 16 6.72 8.30 -2.14
C PHE A 16 7.96 7.86 -1.33
N SER A 17 8.39 8.65 -0.35
CA SER A 17 9.47 8.25 0.57
C SER A 17 9.07 7.05 1.44
N SER A 18 7.84 7.02 1.95
CA SER A 18 7.30 5.84 2.67
C SER A 18 7.15 4.61 1.74
N ILE A 19 6.99 4.84 0.43
CA ILE A 19 6.99 3.80 -0.60
C ILE A 19 8.42 3.30 -0.91
N GLY A 20 9.46 3.75 -0.20
CA GLY A 20 10.83 3.23 -0.34
C GLY A 20 11.54 3.73 -1.59
N TYR A 21 10.92 4.64 -2.34
CA TYR A 21 11.64 5.42 -3.34
C TYR A 21 12.46 6.47 -2.59
N ALA A 22 13.78 6.28 -2.56
CA ALA A 22 14.71 7.30 -2.09
C ALA A 22 14.47 8.62 -2.87
N ASN A 23 14.83 9.73 -2.22
CA ASN A 23 14.59 11.12 -2.63
C ASN A 23 15.24 11.43 -4.01
N SER A 24 14.66 10.86 -5.05
CA SER A 24 15.13 10.89 -6.41
C SER A 24 14.48 12.06 -7.13
N ASN A 25 15.20 12.60 -8.11
CA ASN A 25 14.70 13.68 -8.95
C ASN A 25 13.31 13.33 -9.54
N LEU A 26 13.10 12.06 -9.90
CA LEU A 26 11.82 11.50 -10.35
C LEU A 26 10.68 11.68 -9.34
N VAL A 27 10.88 11.29 -8.07
CA VAL A 27 9.84 11.45 -7.03
C VAL A 27 9.47 12.93 -6.85
N ASN A 28 10.45 13.82 -6.89
CA ASN A 28 10.23 15.26 -6.77
C ASN A 28 9.47 15.83 -7.98
N GLN A 29 9.77 15.38 -9.19
CA GLN A 29 9.07 15.77 -10.41
C GLN A 29 7.62 15.27 -10.42
N ILE A 30 7.40 13.99 -10.13
CA ILE A 30 6.06 13.39 -10.08
C ILE A 30 5.20 14.05 -9.01
N SER A 31 5.74 14.23 -7.80
CA SER A 31 5.01 14.88 -6.69
C SER A 31 4.62 16.33 -7.03
N SER A 32 5.50 17.05 -7.72
CA SER A 32 5.23 18.43 -8.11
C SER A 32 4.19 18.49 -9.24
N ALA A 33 4.27 17.61 -10.23
CA ALA A 33 3.29 17.51 -11.31
C ALA A 33 1.89 17.19 -10.77
N LEU A 34 1.77 16.20 -9.88
CA LEU A 34 0.50 15.85 -9.24
C LEU A 34 -0.04 16.99 -8.37
N ALA A 35 0.82 17.72 -7.66
CA ALA A 35 0.40 18.90 -6.90
C ALA A 35 -0.12 20.02 -7.81
N THR A 36 0.53 20.25 -8.95
CA THR A 36 0.06 21.22 -9.95
C THR A 36 -1.27 20.79 -10.57
N ILE A 37 -1.44 19.51 -10.91
CA ILE A 37 -2.70 18.96 -11.40
C ILE A 37 -3.81 19.18 -10.37
N GLY A 38 -3.57 18.79 -9.11
CA GLY A 38 -4.54 18.99 -8.02
C GLY A 38 -4.91 20.46 -7.80
N GLN A 39 -3.93 21.37 -7.85
CA GLN A 39 -4.17 22.81 -7.75
C GLN A 39 -5.02 23.31 -8.93
N LYS A 40 -4.66 22.94 -10.16
CA LYS A 40 -5.41 23.34 -11.37
C LYS A 40 -6.83 22.77 -11.36
N MET A 41 -7.02 21.57 -10.83
CA MET A 41 -8.34 20.98 -10.63
C MET A 41 -9.16 21.72 -9.58
N GLY A 42 -8.52 22.19 -8.49
CA GLY A 42 -9.15 23.03 -7.48
C GLY A 42 -9.53 24.42 -8.00
N GLU A 43 -8.67 25.04 -8.80
CA GLU A 43 -8.95 26.29 -9.51
C GLU A 43 -10.14 26.12 -10.45
N LEU A 44 -10.13 25.07 -11.27
CA LEU A 44 -11.24 24.71 -12.15
C LEU A 44 -12.52 24.45 -11.34
N ARG A 45 -12.47 23.69 -10.24
CA ARG A 45 -13.63 23.51 -9.33
C ARG A 45 -14.16 24.84 -8.81
N ASN A 46 -13.29 25.80 -8.46
CA ASN A 46 -13.71 27.12 -7.99
C ASN A 46 -14.35 27.95 -9.11
N GLU A 47 -13.80 27.88 -10.32
CA GLU A 47 -14.40 28.48 -11.52
C GLU A 47 -15.76 27.86 -11.86
N ILE A 48 -15.97 26.59 -11.52
CA ILE A 48 -17.20 25.80 -11.67
C ILE A 48 -18.13 25.92 -10.45
N GLY A 49 -17.64 26.42 -9.31
CA GLY A 49 -18.40 26.54 -8.07
C GLY A 49 -19.45 27.64 -8.15
N LEU A 50 -20.58 27.46 -7.46
CA LEU A 50 -21.69 28.41 -7.34
C LEU A 50 -21.40 29.53 -6.33
N THR A 51 -20.22 30.16 -6.35
CA THR A 51 -20.04 31.44 -5.62
C THR A 51 -20.58 32.57 -6.48
N SER A 52 -21.90 32.59 -6.60
CA SER A 52 -22.73 33.47 -7.43
C SER A 52 -23.05 34.79 -6.73
N HIS A 53 -22.03 35.53 -6.29
CA HIS A 53 -22.27 36.94 -5.99
C HIS A 53 -22.03 37.77 -7.25
N GLY A 54 -23.13 38.14 -7.93
CA GLY A 54 -23.12 39.17 -8.98
C GLY A 54 -23.09 38.70 -10.44
N LYS A 55 -23.24 37.40 -10.74
CA LYS A 55 -23.33 36.91 -12.13
C LYS A 55 -24.78 36.72 -12.59
N SER A 56 -25.05 37.02 -13.85
CA SER A 56 -26.38 36.90 -14.47
C SER A 56 -26.77 35.44 -14.75
N LEU A 57 -28.07 35.18 -14.86
CA LEU A 57 -28.64 33.85 -15.15
C LEU A 57 -28.11 33.25 -16.47
N GLU A 58 -27.82 34.10 -17.47
CA GLU A 58 -27.33 33.68 -18.77
C GLU A 58 -25.86 33.23 -18.72
N GLU A 59 -25.02 33.93 -17.95
CA GLU A 59 -23.64 33.53 -17.70
C GLU A 59 -23.54 32.20 -16.94
N ILE A 60 -24.48 31.94 -16.03
CA ILE A 60 -24.57 30.66 -15.31
C ILE A 60 -24.97 29.53 -16.27
N LYS A 61 -25.90 29.78 -17.18
CA LYS A 61 -26.40 28.81 -18.17
C LYS A 61 -25.32 28.45 -19.21
N GLN A 62 -24.58 29.46 -19.68
CA GLN A 62 -23.48 29.29 -20.62
C GLN A 62 -22.26 28.61 -19.96
N ARG A 63 -22.02 28.84 -18.66
CA ARG A 63 -21.01 28.10 -17.87
C ARG A 63 -21.38 26.64 -17.65
N ASN A 64 -22.63 26.33 -17.32
CA ASN A 64 -23.10 24.95 -17.16
C ASN A 64 -22.98 24.12 -18.45
N ASN A 65 -23.03 24.75 -19.63
CA ASN A 65 -22.77 24.08 -20.91
C ASN A 65 -21.26 23.84 -21.18
N ASN A 66 -20.36 24.55 -20.52
CA ASN A 66 -18.90 24.40 -20.68
C ASN A 66 -18.26 23.49 -19.61
N VAL A 67 -18.97 23.21 -18.52
CA VAL A 67 -18.61 22.18 -17.54
C VAL A 67 -19.15 20.86 -18.05
N ASP A 68 -18.55 20.44 -19.15
CA ASP A 68 -19.00 19.27 -19.89
C ASP A 68 -18.76 18.01 -19.06
N SER A 69 -19.67 17.04 -19.16
CA SER A 69 -19.69 15.79 -18.38
C SER A 69 -18.31 15.13 -18.29
N LEU A 70 -17.53 15.25 -19.36
CA LEU A 70 -16.14 14.80 -19.50
C LEU A 70 -15.21 15.28 -18.39
N THR A 71 -15.33 16.53 -17.95
CA THR A 71 -14.47 17.11 -16.90
C THR A 71 -14.80 16.53 -15.53
N ARG A 72 -16.08 16.22 -15.29
CA ARG A 72 -16.55 15.56 -14.08
C ARG A 72 -16.07 14.11 -14.03
N GLU A 73 -16.21 13.38 -15.13
CA GLU A 73 -15.73 12.01 -15.26
C GLU A 73 -14.21 11.94 -15.08
N PHE A 74 -13.47 12.79 -15.78
CA PHE A 74 -12.01 12.87 -15.61
C PHE A 74 -11.57 13.11 -14.15
N LEU A 75 -12.30 13.95 -13.42
CA LEU A 75 -12.07 14.22 -12.00
C LEU A 75 -12.25 12.99 -11.13
N ILE A 76 -13.36 12.27 -11.35
CA ILE A 76 -13.72 11.07 -10.59
C ILE A 76 -12.70 9.98 -10.88
N ASP A 77 -12.41 9.72 -12.15
CA ASP A 77 -11.48 8.68 -12.59
C ASP A 77 -10.06 8.93 -12.04
N THR A 78 -9.61 10.20 -12.04
CA THR A 78 -8.28 10.54 -11.53
C THR A 78 -8.19 10.31 -10.02
N VAL A 79 -9.22 10.70 -9.26
CA VAL A 79 -9.25 10.49 -7.80
C VAL A 79 -9.34 9.00 -7.47
N GLU A 80 -10.16 8.25 -8.19
CA GLU A 80 -10.29 6.81 -8.03
C GLU A 80 -8.95 6.11 -8.29
N LEU A 81 -8.32 6.39 -9.44
CA LEU A 81 -7.06 5.78 -9.83
C LEU A 81 -5.95 6.05 -8.81
N VAL A 82 -5.82 7.30 -8.35
CA VAL A 82 -4.81 7.67 -7.35
C VAL A 82 -5.11 6.99 -6.01
N SER A 83 -6.38 6.92 -5.60
CA SER A 83 -6.76 6.28 -4.33
C SER A 83 -6.50 4.77 -4.35
N VAL A 84 -6.90 4.08 -5.42
CA VAL A 84 -6.64 2.64 -5.62
C VAL A 84 -5.14 2.36 -5.64
N PHE A 85 -4.37 3.20 -6.33
CA PHE A 85 -2.91 3.09 -6.34
C PHE A 85 -2.32 3.21 -4.93
N LEU A 86 -2.71 4.24 -4.16
CA LEU A 86 -2.20 4.46 -2.81
C LEU A 86 -2.59 3.33 -1.85
N ILE A 87 -3.84 2.86 -1.88
CA ILE A 87 -4.34 1.78 -1.02
C ILE A 87 -3.60 0.47 -1.34
N ARG A 88 -3.58 0.05 -2.61
CA ARG A 88 -2.90 -1.19 -3.01
C ARG A 88 -1.41 -1.16 -2.67
N ASN A 89 -0.77 0.00 -2.85
CA ASN A 89 0.63 0.13 -2.52
C ASN A 89 0.87 0.02 -1.01
N PHE A 90 0.02 0.67 -0.20
CA PHE A 90 0.07 0.55 1.25
C PHE A 90 -0.13 -0.88 1.71
N GLU A 91 -1.19 -1.56 1.26
CA GLU A 91 -1.50 -2.95 1.62
C GLU A 91 -0.36 -3.90 1.23
N THR A 92 0.13 -3.80 -0.02
CA THR A 92 1.22 -4.64 -0.52
C THR A 92 2.50 -4.46 0.32
N LYS A 93 2.80 -3.23 0.73
CA LYS A 93 3.97 -2.94 1.57
C LYS A 93 3.78 -3.37 3.01
N HIS A 94 2.61 -3.14 3.58
CA HIS A 94 2.33 -3.53 4.96
C HIS A 94 2.37 -5.07 5.10
N LEU A 95 1.88 -5.80 4.10
CA LEU A 95 1.99 -7.25 4.03
C LEU A 95 3.47 -7.68 3.95
N ARG A 96 4.26 -7.05 3.07
CA ARG A 96 5.69 -7.39 2.89
C ARG A 96 6.52 -7.09 4.14
N THR A 97 6.37 -5.91 4.74
CA THR A 97 7.13 -5.54 5.94
C THR A 97 6.73 -6.38 7.15
N ALA A 98 5.44 -6.70 7.32
CA ALA A 98 5.01 -7.61 8.39
C ALA A 98 5.57 -9.03 8.19
N HIS A 99 5.65 -9.49 6.94
CA HIS A 99 6.25 -10.78 6.61
C HIS A 99 7.77 -10.79 6.85
N GLU A 100 8.51 -9.77 6.39
CA GLU A 100 9.96 -9.63 6.62
C GLU A 100 10.29 -9.56 8.12
N THR A 101 9.56 -8.75 8.89
CA THR A 101 9.83 -8.59 10.33
C THR A 101 9.62 -9.88 11.11
N LEU A 102 8.62 -10.70 10.75
CA LEU A 102 8.36 -11.98 11.41
C LEU A 102 9.32 -13.09 10.95
N THR A 103 9.72 -13.04 9.67
CA THR A 103 10.75 -13.95 9.12
C THR A 103 12.09 -13.73 9.82
N ASP A 104 12.42 -12.49 10.19
CA ASP A 104 13.67 -12.17 10.90
C ASP A 104 13.60 -12.45 12.42
N SER A 105 12.41 -12.53 13.02
CA SER A 105 12.27 -12.73 14.48
C SER A 105 12.15 -14.18 14.93
N LEU A 106 11.61 -15.07 14.09
CA LEU A 106 11.39 -16.47 14.46
C LEU A 106 12.73 -17.24 14.49
N ASP A 107 13.02 -17.81 15.66
CA ASP A 107 14.10 -18.75 15.92
C ASP A 107 13.52 -20.17 15.99
N TYR A 108 14.13 -21.11 15.26
CA TYR A 108 13.71 -22.50 15.24
C TYR A 108 13.66 -23.12 16.63
N LEU A 109 14.61 -22.77 17.50
CA LEU A 109 14.73 -23.35 18.84
C LEU A 109 13.67 -22.86 19.84
N GLU A 110 13.01 -21.74 19.54
CA GLU A 110 12.00 -21.17 20.44
C GLU A 110 10.58 -21.69 20.15
N GLU A 111 10.37 -22.34 19.00
CA GLU A 111 9.05 -22.74 18.50
C GLU A 111 8.84 -24.27 18.50
N GLU A 112 9.19 -24.92 19.60
CA GLU A 112 9.16 -26.39 19.77
C GLU A 112 7.77 -26.99 19.53
N ASP A 113 6.71 -26.37 20.06
CA ASP A 113 5.32 -26.86 19.92
C ASP A 113 4.88 -26.96 18.45
N PHE A 114 5.22 -25.96 17.63
CA PHE A 114 4.93 -25.98 16.20
C PHE A 114 5.78 -27.05 15.50
N ASN A 115 7.08 -27.09 15.79
CA ASN A 115 8.00 -28.05 15.18
C ASN A 115 7.57 -29.48 15.41
N GLU A 116 7.23 -29.83 16.67
CA GLU A 116 6.71 -31.16 17.01
C GLU A 116 5.42 -31.47 16.25
N SER A 117 4.46 -30.54 16.20
CA SER A 117 3.19 -30.75 15.46
C SER A 117 3.40 -31.00 13.96
N TRP A 118 4.38 -30.30 13.38
CA TRP A 118 4.72 -30.39 11.98
C TRP A 118 5.46 -31.69 11.67
N ASP A 119 6.40 -32.07 12.53
CA ASP A 119 7.15 -33.32 12.42
C ASP A 119 6.28 -34.55 12.67
N ASP A 120 5.29 -34.48 13.57
CA ASP A 120 4.29 -35.53 13.75
C ASP A 120 3.42 -35.70 12.50
N SER A 121 3.14 -34.61 11.79
CA SER A 121 2.29 -34.62 10.59
C SER A 121 3.04 -35.11 9.34
N PHE A 122 4.32 -34.76 9.20
CA PHE A 122 5.08 -34.96 7.96
C PHE A 122 6.31 -35.88 8.10
N GLY A 123 6.69 -36.24 9.34
CA GLY A 123 7.78 -37.14 9.66
C GLY A 123 9.17 -36.55 9.38
N GLU A 124 10.15 -37.44 9.28
CA GLU A 124 11.52 -37.08 8.93
C GLU A 124 11.86 -37.48 7.48
N PHE A 125 12.71 -36.70 6.84
CA PHE A 125 13.33 -37.06 5.57
C PHE A 125 14.63 -37.82 5.82
N VAL A 126 14.74 -39.02 5.24
CA VAL A 126 15.91 -39.89 5.36
C VAL A 126 16.65 -40.01 4.03
N MET A 127 17.97 -39.76 4.05
CA MET A 127 18.86 -39.97 2.91
C MET A 127 20.12 -40.72 3.35
N GLY A 128 20.10 -42.05 3.19
CA GLY A 128 21.20 -42.90 3.65
C GLY A 128 21.31 -42.87 5.17
N ASP A 129 22.45 -42.40 5.68
CA ASP A 129 22.71 -42.26 7.11
C ASP A 129 22.27 -40.89 7.69
N TYR A 130 21.74 -40.00 6.85
CA TYR A 130 21.26 -38.68 7.25
C TYR A 130 19.75 -38.70 7.48
N SER A 131 19.28 -38.11 8.59
CA SER A 131 17.86 -37.87 8.87
C SER A 131 17.66 -36.44 9.32
N TYR A 132 16.61 -35.79 8.84
CA TYR A 132 16.24 -34.44 9.22
C TYR A 132 14.72 -34.33 9.41
N PRO A 133 14.23 -33.70 10.49
CA PRO A 133 12.80 -33.41 10.67
C PRO A 133 12.25 -32.50 9.55
N ALA A 134 10.97 -32.67 9.23
CA ALA A 134 10.30 -31.87 8.22
C ALA A 134 10.28 -30.38 8.58
N SER A 135 10.15 -30.06 9.87
CA SER A 135 10.16 -28.69 10.41
C SER A 135 11.53 -28.03 10.19
N GLU A 136 12.63 -28.74 10.47
CA GLU A 136 14.00 -28.28 10.24
C GLU A 136 14.26 -28.03 8.75
N ILE A 137 13.78 -28.93 7.88
CA ILE A 137 13.88 -28.75 6.44
C ILE A 137 13.09 -27.52 6.00
N LEU A 138 11.85 -27.37 6.47
CA LEU A 138 11.00 -26.23 6.12
C LEU A 138 11.65 -24.91 6.54
N PHE A 139 12.17 -24.85 7.77
CA PHE A 139 12.85 -23.66 8.30
C PHE A 139 14.07 -23.26 7.47
N ASN A 140 14.91 -24.23 7.08
CA ASN A 140 16.17 -23.97 6.38
C ASN A 140 16.01 -23.80 4.85
N VAL A 141 15.02 -24.44 4.24
CA VAL A 141 14.81 -24.43 2.79
C VAL A 141 13.85 -23.31 2.37
N ASP A 142 12.79 -23.08 3.14
CA ASP A 142 11.81 -22.03 2.86
C ASP A 142 11.27 -21.42 4.17
N LYS A 143 12.08 -20.52 4.75
CA LYS A 143 11.71 -19.81 5.98
C LYS A 143 10.39 -19.04 5.85
N GLN A 144 10.00 -18.62 4.64
CA GLN A 144 8.72 -17.94 4.45
C GLN A 144 7.54 -18.91 4.58
N ALA A 145 7.66 -20.10 4.01
CA ALA A 145 6.66 -21.16 4.22
C ALA A 145 6.56 -21.53 5.70
N TYR A 146 7.70 -21.72 6.39
CA TYR A 146 7.73 -21.97 7.84
C TYR A 146 6.93 -20.93 8.63
N VAL A 147 7.17 -19.63 8.38
CA VAL A 147 6.48 -18.52 9.06
C VAL A 147 4.97 -18.55 8.83
N ASN A 148 4.52 -18.87 7.61
CA ASN A 148 3.10 -18.88 7.27
C ASN A 148 2.36 -20.05 7.91
N GLU A 149 2.98 -21.21 7.96
CA GLU A 149 2.44 -22.39 8.63
C GLU A 149 2.42 -22.20 10.15
N TYR A 150 3.50 -21.64 10.73
CA TYR A 150 3.56 -21.26 12.14
C TYR A 150 2.43 -20.29 12.52
N LYS A 151 2.17 -19.25 11.72
CA LYS A 151 1.04 -18.35 11.95
C LYS A 151 -0.29 -19.10 11.91
N SER A 152 -0.48 -19.95 10.89
CA SER A 152 -1.71 -20.73 10.74
C SER A 152 -1.95 -21.67 11.93
N PHE A 153 -0.88 -22.22 12.51
CA PHE A 153 -0.91 -23.00 13.74
C PHE A 153 -1.35 -22.14 14.94
N THR A 154 -0.68 -21.00 15.18
CA THR A 154 -1.03 -20.11 16.32
C THR A 154 -2.41 -19.46 16.22
N GLU A 155 -2.90 -19.20 15.01
CA GLU A 155 -4.23 -18.64 14.76
C GLU A 155 -5.33 -19.72 14.77
N GLY A 156 -4.97 -20.99 14.56
CA GLY A 156 -5.87 -22.15 14.57
C GLY A 156 -6.16 -22.71 15.96
N ASP A 157 -5.35 -22.38 16.97
CA ASP A 157 -5.50 -22.79 18.38
C ASP A 157 -6.44 -21.89 19.22
N VAL A 158 -7.39 -21.18 18.57
CA VAL A 158 -8.46 -20.38 19.21
C VAL A 158 -9.84 -21.03 19.08
#